data_AF-A0A5C5T1M8-F1
#
_entry.id   AF-A0A5C5T1M8-F1
#
_cell.length_a   1.000
_cell.length_b   1.000
_cell.length_c   1.000
_cell.angle_alpha   90.00
_cell.angle_beta   90.00
_cell.angle_gamma   90.00
#
_symmetry.space_group_name_H-M   'P 1'
#
loop_
_entity.id
_entity.type
_entity.pdbx_description
1 polymer ?
#
loop_
_entity_poly.entity_id
_entity_poly.type
_entity_poly.pdbx_seq_one_letter_code
_entity_poly.pdbx_strand_id
1 'polypeptide(L)'
;MRYMQYKGVVEREYKKSLRKIMYEICVVEGLNASLGAKKLGVAKEVFVFWRNFYRLDKNQQLFDQAVNNLEQMKFLYLNEAKSIDISRPLHHVDEQSLQGLEEQIDRMVEYYKCVHAESGGLATETGKLPLYEFVQELLEDYKSGRLLDEVQNQREKA
;
A
#
# COMPACT_ATOMS: atom_id res chain seq x y z
N MET A 1 22.41 -2.58 26.61
CA MET A 1 22.00 -2.36 25.19
C MET A 1 23.24 -2.17 24.33
N ARG A 2 23.35 -2.90 23.21
CA ARG A 2 24.51 -2.85 22.29
C ARG A 2 24.63 -1.43 21.68
N TYR A 3 25.85 -0.89 21.60
CA TYR A 3 26.22 0.35 20.90
C TYR A 3 25.57 1.69 21.32
N MET A 4 24.80 1.75 22.41
CA MET A 4 24.25 3.01 22.97
C MET A 4 25.34 4.02 23.40
N GLN A 5 26.57 3.55 23.67
CA GLN A 5 27.70 4.40 24.07
C GLN A 5 28.07 5.44 23.00
N TYR A 6 27.87 5.11 21.72
CA TYR A 6 28.15 6.01 20.60
C TYR A 6 27.05 7.05 20.39
N LYS A 7 25.82 6.80 20.87
CA LYS A 7 24.66 7.69 20.69
C LYS A 7 24.95 9.10 21.21
N GLY A 8 25.42 9.21 22.45
CA GLY A 8 25.67 10.52 23.07
C GLY A 8 26.83 11.30 22.44
N VAL A 9 27.73 10.63 21.73
CA VAL A 9 28.79 11.30 20.97
C VAL A 9 28.19 11.93 19.70
N VAL A 10 27.48 11.11 18.91
CA VAL A 10 26.83 11.53 17.66
C VAL A 10 25.79 12.63 17.90
N GLU A 11 24.95 12.51 18.94
CA GLU A 11 23.92 13.52 19.23
C GLU A 11 24.52 14.88 19.63
N ARG A 12 25.67 14.90 20.32
CA ARG A 12 26.36 16.14 20.68
C ARG A 12 27.02 16.81 19.48
N GLU A 13 27.66 16.03 18.61
CA GLU A 13 28.30 16.54 17.39
C GLU A 13 27.27 17.19 16.45
N TYR A 14 26.13 16.52 16.24
CA TYR A 14 25.11 16.95 15.30
C TYR A 14 24.02 17.85 15.93
N LYS A 15 24.04 18.05 17.26
CA LYS A 15 23.04 18.82 18.03
C LYS A 15 21.57 18.43 17.72
N LYS A 16 21.36 17.15 17.41
CA LYS A 16 20.06 16.56 17.05
C LYS A 16 19.92 15.21 17.74
N SER A 17 18.70 14.73 17.92
CA SER A 17 18.49 13.35 18.38
C SER A 17 18.97 12.36 17.32
N LEU A 18 19.48 11.20 17.76
CA LEU A 18 19.97 10.16 16.88
C LEU A 18 18.87 9.70 15.91
N ARG A 19 17.62 9.66 16.36
CA ARG A 19 16.46 9.38 15.50
C ARG A 19 16.37 10.35 14.33
N LYS A 20 16.50 11.66 14.58
CA LYS A 20 16.40 12.70 13.54
C LYS A 20 17.57 12.61 12.56
N ILE A 21 18.79 12.41 13.08
CA ILE A 21 20.00 12.23 12.28
C ILE A 21 19.87 11.01 11.36
N MET A 22 19.46 9.88 11.91
CA MET A 22 19.28 8.64 11.15
C MET A 22 18.17 8.78 10.10
N TYR A 23 17.08 9.50 10.40
CA TYR A 23 16.03 9.77 9.43
C TYR A 23 16.53 10.62 8.26
N GLU A 24 17.26 11.70 8.53
CA GLU A 24 17.85 12.55 7.49
C GLU A 24 18.78 11.72 6.58
N ILE A 25 19.67 10.91 7.16
CA ILE A 25 20.63 10.11 6.40
C ILE A 25 19.96 8.99 5.60
N CYS A 26 19.06 8.22 6.21
CA CYS A 26 18.48 7.03 5.58
C CYS A 26 17.32 7.37 4.64
N VAL A 27 16.51 8.37 4.97
CA VAL A 27 15.24 8.66 4.27
C VAL A 27 15.36 9.87 3.37
N VAL A 28 15.90 10.98 3.87
CA VAL A 28 16.01 12.22 3.09
C VAL A 28 17.15 12.13 2.08
N GLU A 29 18.32 11.67 2.52
CA GLU A 29 19.51 11.54 1.67
C GLU A 29 19.62 10.18 0.96
N GLY A 30 18.86 9.17 1.40
CA GLY A 30 18.85 7.84 0.79
C GLY A 30 20.18 7.08 0.89
N LEU A 31 21.03 7.40 1.89
CA LEU A 31 22.35 6.78 1.99
C LEU A 31 22.28 5.32 2.45
N ASN A 32 23.06 4.47 1.78
CA ASN A 32 23.23 3.07 2.21
C ASN A 32 24.08 2.98 3.49
N ALA A 33 24.09 1.80 4.12
CA ALA A 33 24.75 1.59 5.41
C ALA A 33 26.25 1.91 5.42
N SER A 34 26.96 1.76 4.30
CA SER A 34 28.40 2.06 4.22
C SER A 34 28.63 3.58 4.23
N LEU A 35 27.90 4.29 3.37
CA LEU A 35 28.01 5.75 3.25
C LEU A 35 27.49 6.46 4.51
N GLY A 36 26.37 5.99 5.07
CA GLY A 36 25.83 6.53 6.32
C GLY A 36 26.75 6.32 7.52
N ALA A 37 27.38 5.14 7.64
CA ALA A 37 28.35 4.88 8.69
C ALA A 37 29.60 5.77 8.56
N LYS A 38 30.12 5.92 7.33
CA LYS A 38 31.22 6.83 7.04
C LYS A 38 30.89 8.28 7.38
N LYS A 39 29.67 8.73 7.05
CA LYS A 39 29.19 10.09 7.35
C LYS A 39 29.13 10.35 8.86
N LEU A 40 28.67 9.36 9.64
CA LEU A 40 28.56 9.47 11.09
C LEU A 40 29.87 9.15 11.84
N GLY A 41 30.94 8.74 11.15
CA GLY A 41 32.19 8.35 11.80
C GLY A 41 32.07 7.12 12.70
N VAL A 42 31.12 6.22 12.42
CA VAL A 42 30.86 5.01 13.24
C VAL A 42 31.14 3.74 12.45
N ALA A 43 31.35 2.63 13.18
CA ALA A 43 31.40 1.31 12.55
C ALA A 43 30.09 0.97 11.84
N LYS A 44 30.17 0.29 10.69
CA LYS A 44 29.00 -0.08 9.87
C LYS A 44 27.94 -0.85 10.66
N GLU A 45 28.35 -1.75 11.55
CA GLU A 45 27.45 -2.54 12.40
C GLU A 45 26.61 -1.66 13.33
N VAL A 46 27.20 -0.59 13.87
CA VAL A 46 26.50 0.39 14.73
C VAL A 46 25.44 1.12 13.92
N PHE A 47 25.78 1.56 12.71
CA PHE A 47 24.85 2.22 11.81
C PHE A 47 23.69 1.30 11.41
N VAL A 48 23.98 0.06 11.01
CA VAL A 48 22.96 -0.94 10.67
C VAL A 48 22.05 -1.22 11.86
N PHE A 49 22.61 -1.36 13.06
CA PHE A 49 21.83 -1.54 14.28
C PHE A 49 20.84 -0.38 14.49
N TRP A 50 21.30 0.87 14.40
CA TRP A 50 20.42 2.04 14.55
C TRP A 50 19.37 2.14 13.45
N ARG A 51 19.75 1.89 12.20
CA ARG A 51 18.82 1.90 11.06
C ARG A 51 17.69 0.90 11.27
N ASN A 52 18.01 -0.31 11.74
CA ASN A 52 17.03 -1.35 12.03
C ASN A 52 16.19 -1.00 13.26
N PHE A 53 16.83 -0.50 14.33
CA PHE A 53 16.16 -0.07 15.56
C PHE A 53 15.11 1.02 15.31
N TYR A 54 15.42 1.98 14.44
CA TYR A 54 14.49 3.03 14.03
C TYR A 54 13.61 2.66 12.82
N ARG A 55 13.72 1.43 12.31
CA ARG A 55 12.92 0.92 11.17
C ARG A 55 13.04 1.78 9.90
N LEU A 56 14.24 2.31 9.64
CA LEU A 56 14.51 3.21 8.52
C LEU A 56 15.05 2.48 7.28
N ASP A 57 14.97 1.15 7.26
CA ASP A 57 15.27 0.37 6.07
C ASP A 57 14.11 0.48 5.07
N LYS A 58 14.42 0.60 3.77
CA LYS A 58 13.41 0.80 2.73
C LYS A 58 12.34 -0.30 2.74
N ASN A 59 12.74 -1.56 2.93
CA ASN A 59 11.79 -2.66 2.95
C ASN A 59 10.89 -2.59 4.19
N GLN A 60 11.44 -2.13 5.32
CA GLN A 60 10.65 -1.95 6.53
C GLN A 60 9.65 -0.80 6.39
N GLN A 61 10.03 0.28 5.72
CA GLN A 61 9.12 1.39 5.43
C GLN A 61 7.99 0.98 4.50
N LEU A 62 8.28 0.24 3.44
CA LEU A 62 7.26 -0.32 2.53
C LEU A 62 6.32 -1.27 3.28
N PHE A 63 6.86 -2.10 4.17
CA PHE A 63 6.05 -2.96 5.02
C PHE A 63 5.15 -2.14 5.96
N ASP A 64 5.70 -1.13 6.65
CA ASP A 64 4.94 -0.29 7.57
C ASP A 64 3.82 0.48 6.83
N GLN A 65 4.09 0.94 5.60
CA GLN A 65 3.07 1.53 4.72
C GLN A 65 1.99 0.52 4.34
N ALA A 66 2.37 -0.70 3.94
CA ALA A 66 1.42 -1.74 3.59
C ALA A 66 0.51 -2.13 4.77
N VAL A 67 1.07 -2.22 5.98
CA VAL A 67 0.30 -2.47 7.21
C VAL A 67 -0.71 -1.34 7.45
N ASN A 68 -0.28 -0.09 7.36
CA ASN A 68 -1.19 1.05 7.54
C ASN A 68 -2.31 1.06 6.50
N ASN A 69 -2.00 0.73 5.23
CA ASN A 69 -3.01 0.65 4.17
C ASN A 69 -4.03 -0.47 4.44
N LEU A 70 -3.58 -1.64 4.92
CA LEU A 70 -4.46 -2.75 5.32
C LEU A 70 -5.40 -2.34 6.46
N GLU A 71 -4.90 -1.60 7.46
CA GLU A 71 -5.73 -1.11 8.57
C GLU A 71 -6.81 -0.13 8.09
N GLN A 72 -6.46 0.79 7.17
CA GLN A 72 -7.41 1.74 6.58
C GLN A 72 -8.49 1.01 5.77
N MET A 73 -8.09 0.08 4.90
CA MET A 73 -9.01 -0.72 4.08
C MET A 73 -9.94 -1.57 4.95
N LYS A 74 -9.41 -2.16 6.04
CA LYS A 74 -10.23 -2.92 6.99
C LYS A 74 -11.37 -2.05 7.55
N PHE A 75 -11.10 -0.81 7.94
CA PHE A 75 -12.12 0.09 8.45
C PHE A 75 -13.17 0.43 7.39
N LEU A 76 -12.75 0.73 6.17
CA LEU A 76 -13.64 1.05 5.05
C LEU A 76 -14.59 -0.13 4.76
N TYR A 77 -14.03 -1.31 4.51
CA TYR A 77 -14.82 -2.48 4.10
C TYR A 77 -15.66 -3.07 5.23
N LEU A 78 -15.25 -2.93 6.50
CA LEU A 78 -16.12 -3.29 7.65
C LEU A 78 -17.42 -2.47 7.68
N ASN A 79 -17.40 -1.23 7.21
CA ASN A 79 -18.59 -0.39 7.17
C ASN A 79 -19.45 -0.70 5.94
N GLU A 80 -18.83 -0.88 4.78
CA GLU A 80 -19.53 -1.23 3.55
C GLU A 80 -20.20 -2.61 3.64
N ALA A 81 -19.50 -3.61 4.16
CA ALA A 81 -19.98 -4.98 4.28
C ALA A 81 -21.28 -5.12 5.09
N LYS A 82 -21.55 -4.22 6.05
CA LYS A 82 -22.79 -4.23 6.84
C LYS A 82 -24.05 -3.98 6.01
N SER A 83 -23.90 -3.33 4.86
CA SER A 83 -25.00 -2.95 3.97
C SER A 83 -25.18 -3.91 2.79
N ILE A 84 -24.28 -4.88 2.62
CA ILE A 84 -24.27 -5.78 1.47
C ILE A 84 -25.19 -6.97 1.72
N ASP A 85 -26.16 -7.16 0.82
CA ASP A 85 -26.95 -8.39 0.72
C ASP A 85 -26.38 -9.31 -0.35
N ILE A 86 -25.52 -10.24 0.06
CA ILE A 86 -24.91 -11.24 -0.83
C ILE A 86 -25.99 -12.15 -1.47
N SER A 87 -27.15 -12.32 -0.82
CA SER A 87 -28.19 -13.25 -1.25
C SER A 87 -29.13 -12.69 -2.33
N ARG A 88 -29.03 -11.38 -2.65
CA ARG A 88 -29.89 -10.77 -3.67
C ARG A 88 -29.70 -11.47 -5.03
N PRO A 89 -30.76 -11.80 -5.77
CA PRO A 89 -30.66 -12.52 -7.05
C PRO A 89 -29.92 -11.70 -8.11
N LEU A 90 -29.40 -12.39 -9.13
CA LEU A 90 -28.84 -11.79 -10.34
C LEU A 90 -29.94 -11.66 -11.39
N HIS A 91 -29.93 -10.57 -12.16
CA HIS A 91 -30.93 -10.26 -13.18
C HIS A 91 -30.49 -10.68 -14.58
N HIS A 92 -29.18 -10.75 -14.83
CA HIS A 92 -28.60 -10.95 -16.16
C HIS A 92 -27.91 -12.32 -16.30
N VAL A 93 -28.47 -13.39 -15.71
CA VAL A 93 -27.85 -14.73 -15.67
C VAL A 93 -27.86 -15.44 -17.03
N ASP A 94 -28.94 -15.26 -17.80
CA ASP A 94 -29.16 -16.00 -19.04
C ASP A 94 -28.59 -15.30 -20.28
N GLU A 95 -27.80 -14.24 -20.09
CA GLU A 95 -27.22 -13.45 -21.18
C GLU A 95 -25.71 -13.22 -21.02
N GLN A 96 -25.02 -13.14 -22.16
CA GLN A 96 -23.61 -12.71 -22.24
C GLN A 96 -23.55 -11.25 -22.70
N SER A 97 -24.04 -10.35 -21.84
CA SER A 97 -24.09 -8.91 -22.10
C SER A 97 -23.07 -8.15 -21.24
N LEU A 98 -22.78 -6.90 -21.62
CA LEU A 98 -21.96 -6.01 -20.80
C LEU A 98 -22.62 -5.71 -19.44
N GLN A 99 -23.96 -5.67 -19.40
CA GLN A 99 -24.74 -5.48 -18.18
C GLN A 99 -24.60 -6.69 -17.24
N GLY A 100 -24.63 -7.90 -17.81
CA GLY A 100 -24.37 -9.13 -17.06
C GLY A 100 -22.94 -9.23 -16.53
N LEU A 101 -21.95 -8.80 -17.32
CA LEU A 101 -20.57 -8.70 -16.84
C LEU A 101 -20.46 -7.72 -15.66
N GLU A 102 -21.04 -6.53 -15.79
CA GLU A 102 -21.03 -5.53 -14.73
C GLU A 102 -21.68 -6.04 -13.44
N GLU A 103 -22.87 -6.65 -13.52
CA GLU A 103 -23.57 -7.21 -12.35
C GLU A 103 -22.72 -8.29 -11.66
N GLN A 104 -22.01 -9.12 -12.43
CA GLN A 104 -21.10 -10.12 -11.89
C GLN A 104 -19.87 -9.49 -11.23
N ILE A 105 -19.28 -8.45 -11.83
CA ILE A 105 -18.15 -7.72 -11.25
C ILE A 105 -18.57 -7.07 -9.93
N ASP A 106 -19.70 -6.35 -9.90
CA ASP A 106 -20.25 -5.73 -8.69
C ASP A 106 -20.46 -6.77 -7.59
N ARG A 107 -21.01 -7.94 -7.94
CA ARG A 107 -21.21 -9.03 -6.99
C ARG A 107 -19.91 -9.57 -6.41
N MET A 108 -18.87 -9.70 -7.24
CA MET A 108 -17.57 -10.17 -6.79
C MET A 108 -16.85 -9.13 -5.93
N VAL A 109 -16.97 -7.83 -6.26
CA VAL A 109 -16.49 -6.74 -5.41
C VAL A 109 -17.13 -6.84 -4.03
N GLU A 110 -18.47 -6.92 -3.98
CA GLU A 110 -19.22 -7.05 -2.72
C GLU A 110 -18.79 -8.27 -1.90
N TYR A 111 -18.67 -9.43 -2.55
CA TYR A 111 -18.20 -10.65 -1.90
C TYR A 111 -16.81 -10.48 -1.29
N TYR A 112 -15.85 -9.94 -2.05
CA TYR A 112 -14.49 -9.77 -1.55
C TYR A 112 -14.37 -8.68 -0.49
N LYS A 113 -15.24 -7.65 -0.50
CA LYS A 113 -15.35 -6.68 0.60
C LYS A 113 -15.76 -7.37 1.90
N CYS A 114 -16.73 -8.29 1.85
CA CYS A 114 -17.12 -9.11 3.00
C CYS A 114 -15.97 -10.02 3.47
N VAL A 115 -15.31 -10.74 2.56
CA VAL A 115 -14.14 -11.59 2.90
C VAL A 115 -13.00 -10.75 3.51
N HIS A 116 -12.77 -9.55 2.99
CA HIS A 116 -11.78 -8.63 3.54
C HIS A 116 -12.15 -8.16 4.95
N ALA A 117 -13.42 -7.80 5.18
CA ALA A 117 -13.92 -7.38 6.48
C ALA A 117 -13.79 -8.49 7.54
N GLU A 118 -14.15 -9.73 7.19
CA GLU A 118 -14.10 -10.89 8.07
C GLU A 118 -12.66 -11.34 8.39
N SER A 119 -11.80 -11.37 7.38
CA SER A 119 -10.40 -11.81 7.53
C SER A 119 -9.44 -10.71 8.00
N GLY A 120 -9.92 -9.46 8.08
CA GLY A 120 -9.07 -8.30 8.31
C GLY A 120 -8.03 -8.07 7.21
N GLY A 121 -8.34 -8.46 5.97
CA GLY A 121 -7.47 -8.30 4.81
C GLY A 121 -6.42 -9.41 4.63
N LEU A 122 -6.37 -10.41 5.53
CA LEU A 122 -5.31 -11.42 5.56
C LEU A 122 -5.60 -12.68 4.72
N ALA A 123 -6.84 -12.90 4.29
CA ALA A 123 -7.15 -14.04 3.43
C ALA A 123 -6.56 -13.84 2.04
N THR A 124 -6.05 -14.90 1.40
CA THR A 124 -5.43 -14.81 0.07
C THR A 124 -6.35 -14.25 -1.01
N GLU A 125 -7.65 -14.47 -0.83
CA GLU A 125 -8.74 -14.07 -1.67
C GLU A 125 -8.94 -12.55 -1.69
N THR A 126 -8.56 -11.84 -0.62
CA THR A 126 -8.67 -10.37 -0.55
C THR A 126 -7.80 -9.69 -1.59
N GLY A 127 -6.71 -10.35 -2.03
CA GLY A 127 -5.86 -9.87 -3.12
C GLY A 127 -6.57 -9.77 -4.46
N LYS A 128 -7.76 -10.38 -4.62
CA LYS A 128 -8.60 -10.24 -5.81
C LYS A 128 -9.43 -8.97 -5.79
N LEU A 129 -9.75 -8.41 -4.61
CA LEU A 129 -10.62 -7.23 -4.50
C LEU A 129 -10.14 -6.05 -5.35
N PRO A 130 -8.85 -5.64 -5.30
CA PRO A 130 -8.37 -4.52 -6.12
C PRO A 130 -8.46 -4.80 -7.63
N LEU A 131 -8.40 -6.07 -8.04
CA LEU A 131 -8.53 -6.44 -9.45
C LEU A 131 -9.96 -6.27 -9.94
N TYR A 132 -10.96 -6.64 -9.12
CA TYR A 132 -12.36 -6.46 -9.46
C TYR A 132 -12.78 -4.99 -9.39
N GLU A 133 -12.30 -4.22 -8.39
CA GLU A 133 -12.51 -2.77 -8.30
C GLU A 133 -11.90 -2.05 -9.52
N PHE A 134 -10.71 -2.45 -9.97
CA PHE A 134 -10.12 -1.91 -11.20
C PHE A 134 -10.98 -2.19 -12.45
N VAL A 135 -11.54 -3.40 -12.57
CA VAL A 135 -12.44 -3.72 -13.69
C VAL A 135 -13.73 -2.89 -13.62
N GLN A 136 -14.25 -2.66 -12.42
CA GLN A 136 -15.41 -1.80 -12.20
C GLN A 136 -15.13 -0.36 -12.66
N GLU A 137 -13.99 0.22 -12.26
CA GLU A 137 -13.54 1.53 -12.74
C GLU A 137 -13.41 1.58 -14.27
N LEU A 138 -12.85 0.53 -14.88
CA LEU A 138 -12.72 0.45 -16.34
C LEU A 138 -14.08 0.43 -17.05
N LEU A 139 -15.08 -0.26 -16.47
CA LEU A 139 -16.45 -0.25 -16.99
C LEU A 139 -17.09 1.14 -16.88
N GLU A 140 -16.85 1.86 -15.78
CA GLU A 140 -17.29 3.26 -15.63
C GLU A 140 -16.61 4.19 -16.64
N ASP A 141 -15.30 4.02 -16.86
CA ASP A 141 -14.54 4.76 -17.86
C ASP A 141 -15.04 4.50 -19.29
N TYR A 142 -15.39 3.25 -19.58
CA TYR A 142 -16.02 2.89 -20.86
C TYR A 142 -17.38 3.58 -21.02
N LYS A 143 -18.25 3.49 -20.01
CA LYS A 143 -19.60 4.07 -20.05
C LYS A 143 -19.61 5.60 -20.11
N SER A 144 -18.64 6.24 -19.45
CA SER A 144 -18.49 7.69 -19.45
C SER A 144 -17.81 8.24 -20.70
N GLY A 145 -17.29 7.38 -21.58
CA GLY A 145 -16.56 7.77 -22.78
C GLY A 145 -15.09 8.12 -22.55
N ARG A 146 -14.63 8.20 -21.29
CA ARG A 146 -13.23 8.50 -20.94
C ARG A 146 -12.25 7.53 -21.59
N LEU A 147 -12.61 6.25 -21.66
CA LEU A 147 -11.77 5.23 -22.29
C LEU A 147 -11.59 5.49 -23.79
N LEU A 148 -12.61 6.01 -24.47
CA LEU A 148 -12.52 6.37 -25.89
C LEU A 148 -11.59 7.58 -26.08
N ASP A 149 -11.71 8.59 -25.21
CA ASP A 149 -10.84 9.76 -25.23
C ASP A 149 -9.37 9.37 -25.02
N GLU A 150 -9.10 8.45 -24.09
CA GLU A 150 -7.74 7.94 -23.87
C GLU A 150 -7.19 7.24 -25.12
N VAL A 151 -7.98 6.36 -25.75
CA VAL A 151 -7.60 5.68 -26.99
C VAL A 151 -7.31 6.68 -28.12
N GLN A 152 -8.11 7.74 -28.26
CA GLN A 152 -7.89 8.79 -29.25
C GLN A 152 -6.59 9.56 -28.98
N ASN A 153 -6.37 9.99 -27.74
CA ASN A 153 -5.16 10.70 -27.32
C ASN A 153 -3.89 9.89 -27.56
N GLN A 154 -3.92 8.57 -27.37
CA GLN A 154 -2.76 7.71 -27.65
C GLN A 154 -2.51 7.55 -29.15
N ARG A 155 -3.56 7.51 -29.97
CA ARG A 155 -3.44 7.50 -31.43
C ARG A 155 -2.83 8.78 -31.99
N GLU A 156 -3.15 9.94 -31.41
CA GLU A 156 -2.56 11.22 -31.82
C GLU A 156 -1.08 11.37 -31.45
N LYS A 157 -0.60 10.60 -30.46
CA LYS A 157 0.79 10.58 -30.01
C LYS A 157 1.67 9.57 -30.75
N ALA A 158 1.07 8.62 -31.47
CA ALA A 158 1.74 7.55 -32.21
C ALA A 158 2.05 7.96 -33.64
#